data_AF-A0A833J9X5-F1
#
_entry.id   AF-A0A833J9X5-F1
#
_cell.length_a   1.000
_cell.length_b   1.000
_cell.length_c   1.000
_cell.angle_alpha   90.00
_cell.angle_beta   90.00
_cell.angle_gamma   90.00
#
_symmetry.space_group_name_H-M   'P 1'
#
loop_
_entity.id
_entity.type
_entity.pdbx_description
1 polymer ?
#
loop_
_entity_poly.entity_id
_entity_poly.type
_entity_poly.pdbx_seq_one_letter_code
_entity_poly.pdbx_strand_id
1 'polypeptide(L)' 'MSELIRVKPTQDGTYTVYRGSLALVSGLTRLQAERYEASIAYRQRVASPLVGA' A
#
# COMPACT_ATOMS: atom_id res chain seq x y z
N MET A 1 -11.43 -2.26 -10.87
CA MET A 1 -11.34 -3.10 -9.66
C MET A 1 -10.18 -2.58 -8.83
N SER A 2 -10.43 -1.97 -7.68
CA SER A 2 -9.35 -1.44 -6.82
C SER A 2 -8.58 -2.58 -6.19
N GLU A 3 -7.34 -2.79 -6.63
CA GLU A 3 -6.46 -3.80 -6.06
C GLU A 3 -6.23 -3.50 -4.57
N LEU A 4 -6.60 -4.44 -3.69
CA LEU A 4 -6.42 -4.28 -2.24
C LEU A 4 -4.94 -4.15 -1.88
N ILE A 5 -4.64 -3.14 -1.06
CA ILE A 5 -3.34 -3.00 -0.42
C ILE A 5 -3.30 -3.88 0.82
N ARG A 6 -2.21 -4.64 0.98
CA ARG A 6 -2.02 -5.55 2.11
C ARG A 6 -0.61 -5.39 2.66
N VAL A 7 -0.50 -5.25 3.97
CA VAL A 7 0.77 -5.32 4.67
C VAL A 7 0.98 -6.73 5.18
N LYS A 8 2.14 -7.34 4.91
CA LYS A 8 2.49 -8.67 5.45
C LYS A 8 3.86 -8.62 6.14
N PRO A 9 4.00 -9.20 7.34
CA PRO A 9 5.30 -9.37 7.97
C PRO A 9 6.13 -10.41 7.21
N THR A 10 7.46 -10.26 7.27
CA THR A 10 8.45 -11.19 6.72
C THR A 10 9.16 -11.96 7.83
N GLN A 11 9.87 -13.03 7.48
CA GLN A 11 10.58 -13.89 8.45
C GLN A 11 11.73 -13.16 9.16
N ASP A 12 12.31 -12.20 8.47
CA ASP A 12 13.36 -11.27 8.90
C ASP A 12 12.84 -10.14 9.82
N GLY A 13 11.54 -10.13 10.16
CA GLY A 13 10.95 -9.16 11.09
C GLY A 13 10.61 -7.80 10.47
N THR A 14 10.77 -7.68 9.14
CA THR A 14 10.34 -6.50 8.39
C THR A 14 8.92 -6.68 7.86
N TYR A 15 8.42 -5.66 7.18
CA TYR A 15 7.08 -5.61 6.62
C TYR A 15 7.19 -5.32 5.13
N THR A 16 6.35 -5.99 4.36
CA THR A 16 6.24 -5.80 2.91
C THR A 16 4.82 -5.38 2.56
N VAL A 17 4.70 -4.34 1.74
CA VAL A 17 3.42 -3.85 1.23
C VAL A 17 3.17 -4.46 -0.14
N TYR A 18 2.01 -5.09 -0.28
CA TYR A 18 1.53 -5.70 -1.50
C TYR A 18 0.33 -4.94 -2.06
N ARG A 19 0.21 -4.92 -3.38
CA ARG A 19 -1.00 -4.56 -4.10
C ARG A 19 -1.44 -5.77 -4.91
N GLY A 20 -2.50 -6.43 -4.47
CA GLY A 20 -2.85 -7.75 -5.02
C GLY A 20 -1.67 -8.74 -4.87
N SER A 21 -1.18 -9.25 -5.99
CA SER A 21 -0.04 -10.18 -6.06
C SER A 21 1.32 -9.47 -6.19
N LEU A 22 1.34 -8.15 -6.38
CA LEU A 22 2.56 -7.39 -6.62
C LEU A 22 3.14 -6.86 -5.29
N ALA A 23 4.41 -7.14 -5.02
CA ALA A 23 5.13 -6.47 -3.94
C ALA A 23 5.51 -5.05 -4.38
N LEU A 24 5.09 -4.04 -3.63
CA LEU A 24 5.41 -2.64 -3.91
C LEU A 24 6.73 -2.24 -3.23
N VAL A 25 6.86 -2.55 -1.94
CA VAL A 25 8.03 -2.21 -1.12
C VAL A 25 8.20 -3.25 -0.02
N SER A 26 9.44 -3.71 0.19
CA SER A 26 9.85 -4.64 1.25
C SER A 26 10.85 -4.00 2.21
N GLY A 27 11.13 -4.65 3.34
CA GLY A 27 12.13 -4.17 4.30
C GLY A 27 11.65 -3.01 5.17
N LEU A 28 10.34 -2.78 5.27
CA LEU A 28 9.80 -1.68 6.06
C LEU A 28 9.70 -2.07 7.53
N THR A 29 9.88 -1.08 8.41
CA THR A 29 9.37 -1.20 9.78
C THR A 29 7.84 -1.19 9.77
N ARG A 30 7.21 -1.68 10.84
CA ARG A 30 5.75 -1.68 10.98
C ARG A 30 5.14 -0.29 10.73
N LEU A 31 5.69 0.73 11.38
CA LEU A 31 5.22 2.12 11.26
C LEU A 31 5.39 2.65 9.82
N GLN A 32 6.47 2.30 9.14
CA GLN A 32 6.66 2.68 7.73
C GLN A 32 5.66 1.99 6.82
N ALA A 33 5.36 0.71 7.04
CA ALA A 33 4.37 -0.02 6.26
C ALA A 33 2.96 0.54 6.43
N GLU A 34 2.56 0.86 7.67
CA GLU A 34 1.28 1.52 7.98
C GLU A 34 1.18 2.90 7.31
N ARG A 35 2.24 3.72 7.38
CA ARG A 35 2.30 5.01 6.69
C ARG A 35 2.24 4.88 5.18
N TYR A 36 2.91 3.87 4.62
CA TYR A 36 2.93 3.62 3.18
C TYR A 36 1.55 3.18 2.67
N GLU A 37 0.86 2.32 3.42
CA GLU A 37 -0.54 1.95 3.13
C GLU A 37 -1.44 3.18 3.11
N ALA A 38 -1.38 4.02 4.16
CA ALA A 38 -2.17 5.25 4.26
C ALA A 38 -1.86 6.22 3.09
N SER A 39 -0.59 6.34 2.70
CA SER A 39 -0.18 7.16 1.57
C SER A 39 -0.74 6.65 0.24
N ILE A 40 -0.77 5.33 0.03
CA ILE A 40 -1.37 4.73 -1.17
C ILE A 40 -2.89 4.87 -1.16
N ALA A 41 -3.57 4.65 -0.03
CA ALA A 41 -5.00 4.86 0.08
C ALA A 41 -5.39 6.31 -0.24
N TYR A 42 -4.59 7.28 0.22
CA TYR A 42 -4.75 8.69 -0.12
C TYR A 42 -4.52 8.95 -1.62
N ARG A 43 -3.43 8.43 -2.20
CA ARG A 43 -3.15 8.55 -3.63
C ARG A 43 -4.23 7.92 -4.50
N GLN A 44 -4.84 6.80 -4.08
CA GLN A 44 -5.96 6.19 -4.81
C GLN A 44 -7.20 7.08 -4.80
N ARG A 45 -7.47 7.82 -3.71
CA ARG A 45 -8.54 8.82 -3.68
C ARG A 45 -8.24 10.04 -4.57
N VAL A 46 -7.01 10.55 -4.52
CA VAL A 46 -6.61 11.75 -5.27
C VAL A 46 -6.39 11.47 -6.77
N ALA A 47 -5.90 10.29 -7.12
CA ALA A 47 -5.73 9.84 -8.51
C ALA A 47 -7.04 9.45 -9.21
N SER A 48 -8.19 9.66 -8.55
CA SER A 48 -9.51 9.64 -9.18
C SER A 48 -10.08 11.08 -9.34
N PRO A 49 -9.48 11.98 -10.14
CA PRO A 49 -10.05 13.31 -10.38
C PRO A 49 -10.91 13.37 -11.66
N LEU A 50 -11.64 12.31 -12.05
CA LEU A 50 -12.50 12.33 -13.24
C LEU A 50 -13.72 11.40 -13.12
N VAL A 51 -14.79 11.85 -12.45
CA VAL A 51 -16.19 11.75 -12.94
C VAL A 51 -16.93 12.94 -12.31
N GLY A 52 -17.27 13.93 -13.14
CA GLY A 52 -18.06 15.09 -12.74
C GLY A 52 -17.77 16.31 -13.63
N ALA A 53 -17.97 16.13 -14.93
CA ALA A 53 -18.20 17.22 -15.89
C ALA A 53 -19.66 17.68 -15.79
#